data_AF-A0A5B7C5R4-F1
#
_entry.id   AF-A0A5B7C5R4-F1
#
_cell.length_a   1.000
_cell.length_b   1.000
_cell.length_c   1.000
_cell.angle_alpha   90.00
_cell.angle_beta   90.00
_cell.angle_gamma   90.00
#
_symmetry.space_group_name_H-M   'P 1'
#
loop_
_entity.id
_entity.type
_entity.pdbx_description
1 polymer ?
#
loop_
_entity_poly.entity_id
_entity_poly.type
_entity_poly.pdbx_seq_one_letter_code
_entity_poly.pdbx_strand_id
1 'polypeptide(L)'
;MPVEPDVSIWGSLLGACRVYGNMDLAERIADHIFQLDPFHAGYHVLLSNIYAAKSRWNEVEKVRKMMPNKIQGFSLIEFNNVVHKFGVGDRSHPQSEKIYSLLEELAAPMKRLGYVPLTDFVLHDIENEG
;
A
#
# COMPACT_ATOMS: atom_id res chain seq x y z
N MET A 1 8.93 -15.26 28.90
CA MET A 1 7.54 -15.52 28.44
C MET A 1 7.45 -17.00 28.14
N PRO A 2 6.49 -17.76 28.68
CA PRO A 2 6.46 -19.22 28.51
C PRO A 2 5.90 -19.69 27.15
N VAL A 3 5.52 -18.76 26.28
CA VAL A 3 5.00 -19.02 24.93
C VAL A 3 5.93 -18.34 23.93
N GLU A 4 6.27 -19.02 22.83
CA GLU A 4 7.04 -18.40 21.75
C GLU A 4 6.23 -17.25 21.14
N PRO A 5 6.82 -16.05 20.98
CA PRO A 5 6.10 -14.93 20.41
C PRO A 5 5.76 -15.20 18.94
N ASP A 6 4.49 -15.02 18.59
CA ASP A 6 4.04 -15.11 17.21
C ASP A 6 4.45 -13.86 16.40
N VAL A 7 4.21 -13.92 15.08
CA VAL A 7 4.52 -12.82 14.15
C VAL A 7 3.85 -11.50 14.54
N SER A 8 2.71 -11.54 15.23
CA SER A 8 1.96 -10.34 15.64
C SER A 8 2.63 -9.62 16.81
N ILE A 9 3.25 -10.37 17.73
CA ILE A 9 4.02 -9.82 18.84
C ILE A 9 5.29 -9.16 18.33
N TRP A 10 6.01 -9.82 17.41
CA TRP A 10 7.17 -9.22 16.74
C TRP A 10 6.78 -7.98 15.93
N GLY A 11 5.65 -8.04 15.22
CA GLY A 11 5.08 -6.90 14.50
C GLY A 11 4.79 -5.69 15.39
N SER A 12 4.23 -5.95 16.58
CA SER A 12 3.98 -4.91 17.59
C SER A 12 5.29 -4.25 18.05
N LEU A 13 6.33 -5.04 18.27
CA LEU A 13 7.65 -4.54 18.66
C LEU A 13 8.33 -3.74 17.53
N LEU A 14 8.19 -4.18 16.27
CA LEU A 14 8.64 -3.42 15.10
C LEU A 14 7.92 -2.07 15.01
N GLY A 15 6.61 -2.06 15.28
CA GLY A 15 5.81 -0.84 15.36
C GLY A 15 6.31 0.13 16.44
N ALA A 16 6.71 -0.39 17.60
CA ALA A 16 7.35 0.41 18.65
C ALA A 16 8.70 0.98 18.20
N CYS A 17 9.52 0.21 17.48
CA CYS A 17 10.79 0.69 16.94
C CYS A 17 10.61 1.88 15.97
N ARG A 18 9.51 1.92 15.22
CA ARG A 18 9.13 3.10 14.41
C ARG A 18 8.91 4.35 15.28
N VAL A 19 8.23 4.20 16.42
CA VAL A 19 7.88 5.32 17.31
C VAL A 19 9.11 5.83 18.08
N TYR A 20 9.93 4.92 18.59
CA TYR A 20 11.09 5.26 19.43
C TYR A 20 12.41 5.37 18.66
N GLY A 21 12.41 5.07 17.36
CA GLY A 21 13.55 5.29 16.47
C GLY A 21 14.74 4.35 16.65
N ASN A 22 14.53 3.15 17.20
CA ASN A 22 15.58 2.14 17.37
C ASN A 22 15.73 1.28 16.10
N MET A 23 16.68 1.65 15.24
CA MET A 23 16.87 1.06 13.92
C MET A 23 17.50 -0.33 13.97
N ASP A 24 18.57 -0.52 14.75
CA ASP A 24 19.26 -1.81 14.85
C ASP A 24 18.32 -2.91 15.36
N LEU A 25 17.44 -2.54 16.31
CA LEU A 25 16.41 -3.45 16.80
C LEU A 25 15.33 -3.71 15.74
N ALA A 26 14.92 -2.69 14.98
CA ALA A 26 13.96 -2.85 13.90
C ALA A 26 14.44 -3.82 12.82
N GLU A 27 15.71 -3.75 12.41
CA GLU A 27 16.29 -4.65 11.41
C GLU A 27 16.27 -6.10 11.91
N ARG A 28 16.74 -6.34 13.14
CA ARG A 28 16.73 -7.69 13.75
C ARG A 28 15.33 -8.29 13.89
N ILE A 29 14.35 -7.47 14.26
CA ILE A 29 12.96 -7.91 14.38
C ILE A 29 12.38 -8.20 13.01
N ALA A 30 12.64 -7.35 12.02
CA ALA A 30 12.12 -7.54 10.68
C ALA A 30 12.70 -8.80 10.02
N ASP A 31 13.99 -9.08 10.20
CA ASP A 31 14.62 -10.34 9.76
C ASP A 31 13.90 -11.55 10.36
N HIS A 32 13.57 -11.50 11.65
CA HIS A 32 12.84 -12.57 12.31
C HIS A 32 11.40 -12.70 11.80
N ILE A 33 10.70 -11.59 11.59
CA ILE A 33 9.35 -11.58 11.00
C ILE A 33 9.39 -12.21 9.60
N PHE A 34 10.35 -11.87 8.75
CA PHE A 34 10.42 -12.38 7.38
C PHE A 34 10.88 -13.84 7.31
N GLN A 35 11.56 -14.36 8.34
CA GLN A 35 11.79 -15.80 8.48
C GLN A 35 10.50 -16.56 8.79
N LEU A 36 9.56 -15.94 9.53
CA LEU A 36 8.28 -16.55 9.91
C LEU A 36 7.19 -16.37 8.85
N ASP A 37 7.09 -15.16 8.27
CA ASP A 37 6.10 -14.78 7.26
C ASP A 37 6.73 -13.84 6.21
N PRO A 38 7.42 -14.41 5.20
CA PRO A 38 8.12 -13.64 4.17
C PRO A 38 7.19 -12.88 3.22
N PHE A 39 5.88 -13.16 3.22
CA PHE A 39 4.93 -12.55 2.29
C PHE A 39 4.03 -11.50 2.93
N HIS A 40 4.24 -11.19 4.21
CA HIS A 40 3.44 -10.19 4.90
C HIS A 40 3.74 -8.78 4.39
N ALA A 41 2.95 -8.29 3.44
CA ALA A 41 3.11 -6.97 2.82
C ALA A 41 3.13 -5.83 3.86
N GLY A 42 2.35 -5.95 4.94
CA GLY A 42 2.27 -4.93 5.98
C GLY A 42 3.60 -4.67 6.71
N TYR A 43 4.40 -5.72 6.97
CA TYR A 43 5.66 -5.57 7.70
C TYR A 43 6.78 -5.06 6.81
N HIS A 44 6.75 -5.40 5.53
CA HIS A 44 7.62 -4.76 4.53
C HIS A 44 7.35 -3.25 4.43
N VAL A 45 6.08 -2.84 4.38
CA VAL A 45 5.71 -1.41 4.38
C VAL A 45 6.21 -0.74 5.67
N LEU A 46 6.02 -1.37 6.82
CA LEU A 46 6.46 -0.83 8.10
C LEU A 46 7.98 -0.63 8.16
N LEU A 47 8.77 -1.64 7.76
CA LEU A 47 10.23 -1.54 7.70
C LEU A 47 10.69 -0.47 6.69
N SER A 48 10.08 -0.43 5.50
CA SER A 48 10.34 0.60 4.49
C SER A 48 10.09 2.01 5.05
N ASN A 49 9.04 2.21 5.84
CA ASN A 49 8.73 3.50 6.45
C ASN A 49 9.74 3.87 7.55
N ILE A 50 10.23 2.89 8.31
CA ILE A 50 11.29 3.10 9.31
C ILE A 50 12.58 3.58 8.63
N TYR A 51 12.97 2.98 7.49
CA TYR A 51 14.11 3.44 6.70
C TYR A 51 13.88 4.84 6.10
N ALA A 52 12.70 5.10 5.54
CA ALA A 52 12.35 6.39 4.96
C ALA A 52 12.41 7.53 5.99
N ALA A 53 11.95 7.29 7.23
CA ALA A 53 12.02 8.27 8.33
C ALA A 53 13.47 8.67 8.70
N LYS A 54 14.48 7.91 8.26
CA LYS A 54 15.90 8.19 8.44
C LYS A 54 16.62 8.47 7.11
N SER A 55 15.87 8.73 6.04
CA SER A 55 16.41 9.01 4.69
C SER A 55 17.32 7.90 4.12
N ARG A 56 17.13 6.65 4.54
CA ARG A 56 17.86 5.47 4.06
C ARG A 56 17.21 4.90 2.80
N TRP A 57 17.32 5.65 1.70
CA TRP A 57 16.60 5.35 0.45
C TRP A 57 17.04 4.06 -0.26
N ASN A 58 18.32 3.70 -0.14
CA ASN A 58 18.83 2.45 -0.70
C ASN A 58 18.16 1.23 -0.05
N GLU A 59 17.90 1.30 1.25
CA GLU A 59 17.24 0.27 2.04
C GLU A 59 15.73 0.24 1.77
N VAL A 60 15.11 1.41 1.58
CA VAL A 60 13.73 1.50 1.07
C VAL A 60 13.60 0.75 -0.26
N GLU A 61 14.53 0.96 -1.20
CA GLU A 61 14.51 0.28 -2.49
C GLU A 61 14.70 -1.24 -2.35
N LYS A 62 15.62 -1.69 -1.48
CA LYS A 62 15.82 -3.12 -1.18
C LYS A 62 14.55 -3.76 -0.63
N VAL A 63 13.90 -3.13 0.35
CA VAL A 63 12.65 -3.63 0.92
C VAL A 63 11.55 -3.69 -0.14
N ARG A 64 11.42 -2.65 -0.99
CA ARG A 64 10.46 -2.65 -2.11
C ARG A 64 10.68 -3.80 -3.10
N LYS A 65 11.93 -4.20 -3.35
CA LYS A 65 12.26 -5.35 -4.22
C LYS A 65 11.91 -6.71 -3.59
N MET A 66 11.93 -6.79 -2.25
CA MET A 66 11.57 -8.00 -1.51
C MET A 66 10.06 -8.13 -1.30
N MET A 67 9.32 -7.03 -1.40
CA MET A 67 7.86 -7.05 -1.25
C MET A 67 7.25 -8.01 -2.29
N PRO A 68 6.37 -8.94 -1.86
CA PRO A 68 5.55 -9.64 -2.84
C PRO A 68 4.77 -8.61 -3.63
N ASN A 69 4.44 -8.95 -4.89
CA ASN A 69 3.54 -8.16 -5.70
C ASN A 69 2.37 -7.71 -4.83
N LYS A 70 2.28 -6.39 -4.58
CA LYS A 70 1.23 -5.84 -3.73
C LYS A 70 -0.08 -6.42 -4.26
N ILE A 71 -0.85 -7.07 -3.40
CA ILE A 71 -2.24 -7.39 -3.74
C ILE A 71 -2.88 -6.02 -3.90
N GLN A 72 -3.03 -5.59 -5.16
CA GLN A 72 -3.61 -4.31 -5.45
C GLN A 72 -5.03 -4.34 -4.91
N GLY A 73 -5.36 -3.36 -4.07
CA GLY A 73 -6.73 -3.19 -3.61
C GLY A 73 -7.65 -3.13 -4.83
N PHE A 74 -8.74 -3.87 -4.77
CA PHE A 74 -9.74 -3.86 -5.81
C PHE A 74 -11.11 -3.69 -5.19
N SER A 75 -12.00 -3.04 -5.94
CA SER A 75 -13.41 -2.98 -5.64
C SER A 75 -14.15 -3.97 -6.55
N LEU A 76 -15.27 -4.47 -6.06
CA LEU A 76 -16.18 -5.34 -6.80
C LEU A 76 -17.57 -4.71 -6.80
N ILE A 77 -18.30 -4.88 -7.89
CA ILE A 77 -19.74 -4.63 -7.97
C ILE A 77 -20.41 -5.80 -8.67
N GLU A 78 -21.59 -6.19 -8.21
CA GLU A 78 -22.42 -7.17 -8.88
C GLU A 78 -23.53 -6.45 -9.65
N PHE A 79 -23.64 -6.72 -10.93
CA PHE A 79 -24.69 -6.18 -11.79
C PHE A 79 -25.13 -7.25 -12.78
N ASN A 80 -26.45 -7.44 -12.93
CA ASN A 80 -27.02 -8.48 -13.78
C ASN A 80 -26.39 -9.87 -13.55
N ASN A 81 -26.16 -10.22 -12.29
CA ASN A 81 -25.60 -11.52 -11.88
C ASN A 81 -24.16 -11.77 -12.39
N VAL A 82 -23.43 -10.70 -12.75
CA VAL A 82 -22.01 -10.70 -13.14
C VAL A 82 -21.22 -9.85 -12.14
N VAL A 83 -20.09 -10.39 -11.67
CA VAL A 83 -19.16 -9.67 -10.80
C VAL A 83 -18.14 -8.92 -11.64
N HIS A 84 -18.12 -7.60 -11.48
CA HIS A 84 -17.18 -6.72 -12.13
C HIS A 84 -16.11 -6.28 -11.13
N LYS A 85 -14.84 -6.49 -11.48
CA LYS A 85 -13.69 -6.13 -10.65
C LYS A 85 -13.01 -4.88 -11.20
N PHE A 86 -12.63 -3.98 -10.30
CA PHE A 86 -11.92 -2.75 -10.64
C PHE A 86 -10.71 -2.58 -9.72
N GLY A 87 -9.52 -2.55 -10.31
CA GLY A 87 -8.27 -2.18 -9.64
C GLY A 87 -7.82 -0.75 -9.97
N VAL A 88 -6.83 -0.25 -9.24
CA VAL A 88 -6.22 1.05 -9.55
C VAL A 88 -5.57 0.99 -10.93
N GLY A 89 -6.01 1.86 -11.84
CA GLY A 89 -5.52 1.91 -13.23
C GLY A 89 -6.00 0.77 -14.12
N ASP A 90 -6.87 -0.11 -13.63
CA ASP A 90 -7.36 -1.26 -14.38
C ASP A 90 -8.11 -0.82 -15.65
N ARG A 91 -7.80 -1.49 -16.77
CA ARG A 91 -8.42 -1.32 -18.10
C ARG A 91 -8.93 -2.64 -18.69
N SER A 92 -8.87 -3.74 -17.94
CA SER A 92 -9.24 -5.10 -18.39
C SER A 92 -10.73 -5.29 -18.64
N HIS A 93 -11.59 -4.42 -18.07
CA HIS A 93 -13.02 -4.47 -18.27
C HIS A 93 -13.40 -4.25 -19.75
N PRO A 94 -14.29 -5.05 -20.37
CA PRO A 94 -14.67 -4.88 -21.79
C PRO A 94 -15.30 -3.52 -22.14
N GLN A 95 -15.78 -2.80 -21.13
CA GLN A 95 -16.35 -1.46 -21.25
C GLN A 95 -15.47 -0.37 -20.63
N SER A 96 -14.18 -0.65 -20.39
CA SER A 96 -13.26 0.27 -19.71
C SER A 96 -13.29 1.67 -20.35
N GLU A 97 -13.18 1.78 -21.67
CA GLU A 97 -13.27 3.07 -22.39
C GLU A 97 -14.53 3.86 -22.01
N LYS A 98 -15.72 3.25 -22.08
CA LYS A 98 -16.99 3.91 -21.75
C LYS A 98 -17.05 4.34 -20.29
N ILE A 99 -16.52 3.52 -19.39
CA ILE A 99 -16.47 3.83 -17.96
C ILE A 99 -15.60 5.07 -17.73
N TYR A 100 -14.40 5.11 -18.30
CA TYR A 100 -13.49 6.24 -18.14
C TYR A 100 -14.00 7.52 -18.81
N SER A 101 -14.60 7.44 -20.01
CA SER A 101 -15.25 8.61 -20.63
C SER A 101 -16.38 9.17 -19.76
N LEU A 102 -17.23 8.31 -19.18
CA LEU A 102 -18.27 8.76 -18.25
C LEU A 102 -17.69 9.41 -16.99
N LEU A 103 -16.60 8.86 -16.44
CA LEU A 103 -15.91 9.47 -15.29
C LEU A 103 -15.37 10.86 -15.62
N GLU A 104 -14.79 11.04 -16.81
CA GLU A 104 -14.30 12.34 -17.31
C GLU A 104 -15.46 13.34 -17.48
N GLU A 105 -16.57 12.92 -18.08
CA GLU A 105 -17.77 13.75 -18.23
C GLU A 105 -18.35 14.19 -16.88
N LEU A 106 -18.33 13.31 -15.87
CA LEU A 106 -18.85 13.58 -14.53
C LEU A 106 -17.91 14.45 -13.69
N ALA A 107 -16.61 14.49 -13.98
CA ALA A 107 -15.62 15.20 -13.19
C ALA A 107 -15.93 16.71 -13.07
N ALA A 108 -16.29 17.37 -14.16
CA ALA A 108 -16.59 18.80 -14.16
C ALA A 108 -17.89 19.16 -13.40
N PRO A 109 -19.04 18.47 -13.61
CA PRO A 109 -20.22 18.62 -12.77
C PRO A 109 -19.97 18.38 -11.28
N MET A 110 -19.23 17.32 -10.92
CA MET A 110 -18.94 17.01 -9.51
C MET A 110 -18.18 18.15 -8.82
N LYS A 111 -17.15 18.68 -9.48
CA LYS A 111 -16.40 19.86 -8.98
C LYS A 111 -17.30 21.08 -8.79
N ARG A 112 -18.23 21.35 -9.74
CA ARG A 112 -19.19 22.46 -9.61
C ARG A 112 -20.15 22.29 -8.43
N LEU A 113 -20.48 21.05 -8.06
CA LEU A 113 -21.31 20.74 -6.90
C LEU A 113 -20.54 20.74 -5.57
N GLY A 114 -19.26 21.12 -5.59
CA GLY A 114 -18.42 21.24 -4.39
C GLY A 114 -17.65 19.97 -4.02
N TYR A 115 -17.53 18.99 -4.92
CA TYR A 115 -16.63 17.85 -4.71
C TYR A 115 -15.17 18.32 -4.70
N VAL A 116 -14.49 18.09 -3.58
CA VAL A 116 -13.05 18.30 -3.43
C VAL A 116 -12.38 16.93 -3.26
N PRO A 117 -11.48 16.52 -4.18
CA PRO A 117 -10.77 15.26 -4.05
C PRO A 117 -9.86 15.31 -2.81
N LEU A 118 -9.92 14.27 -1.99
CA LEU A 118 -9.05 14.12 -0.83
C LEU A 118 -7.70 13.54 -1.28
N THR A 119 -6.73 14.41 -1.52
CA THR A 119 -5.39 14.03 -2.03
C THR A 119 -4.32 13.90 -0.94
N ASP A 120 -4.64 14.25 0.31
CA ASP A 120 -3.68 14.37 1.43
C ASP A 120 -2.94 13.06 1.79
N PHE A 121 -3.43 11.91 1.29
CA PHE A 121 -2.87 10.58 1.57
C PHE A 121 -2.21 9.92 0.35
N VAL A 122 -2.12 10.62 -0.79
CA VAL A 122 -1.46 10.10 -2.00
C VAL A 122 0.06 10.26 -1.87
N LEU A 123 0.73 9.22 -1.38
CA LEU A 123 2.20 9.16 -1.23
C LEU A 123 2.95 8.85 -2.56
N HIS A 124 2.52 9.43 -3.68
CA HIS A 124 3.22 9.28 -4.96
C HIS A 124 3.54 10.63 -5.58
N ASP A 125 4.84 10.88 -5.77
CA ASP A 125 5.36 11.74 -6.82
C ASP A 125 4.79 11.21 -8.15
N ILE A 126 3.75 11.86 -8.65
CA ILE A 126 3.45 11.83 -10.08
C ILE A 126 4.43 12.83 -10.69
N GLU A 127 5.67 12.39 -10.88
CA GLU A 127 6.53 13.03 -11.88
C GLU A 127 5.82 12.84 -13.22
N ASN A 128 5.14 13.90 -13.64
CA ASN A 128 4.90 14.30 -15.01
C ASN A 128 4.15 13.29 -15.90
N GLU A 129 2.83 13.43 -15.97
CA GLU A 129 2.06 13.03 -17.15
C GLU A 129 2.58 13.83 -18.37
N GLY A 130 3.12 13.12 -19.35
CA GLY A 130 3.35 13.61 -20.72
C GLY A 130 2.53 12.78 -21.70
#